data_AF-A0A938PQA2-F1
#
_entry.id   AF-A0A938PQA2-F1
#
_cell.length_a   1.000
_cell.length_b   1.000
_cell.length_c   1.000
_cell.angle_alpha   90.00
_cell.angle_beta   90.00
_cell.angle_gamma   90.00
#
_symmetry.space_group_name_H-M   'P 1'
#
loop_
_entity.id
_entity.type
_entity.pdbx_description
1 polymer ?
#
loop_
_entity_poly.entity_id
_entity_poly.type
_entity_poly.pdbx_seq_one_letter_code
_entity_poly.pdbx_strand_id
1 'polypeptide(L)'
;MAAPHLIFPIRREYNTFAGNETLEDYALRFTATGARRWSIRRVAATALGATSFLALEVIAAGLTLNYGVSNTVWASFAVSAIIFLIGTPIVIAAAKHGLDIDLLTRGTDG
;
A
#
# COMPACT_ATOMS: atom_id res chain seq x y z
N MET A 1 -34.61 -49.11 -16.16
CA MET A 1 -35.38 -48.05 -15.49
C MET A 1 -34.47 -47.44 -14.43
N ALA A 2 -33.99 -46.20 -14.64
CA ALA A 2 -33.03 -45.55 -13.74
C ALA A 2 -33.77 -44.86 -12.58
N ALA A 3 -33.27 -45.02 -11.36
CA ALA A 3 -33.88 -44.50 -10.14
C ALA A 3 -33.77 -42.96 -10.06
N PRO A 4 -34.79 -42.26 -9.55
CA PRO A 4 -34.76 -40.80 -9.42
C PRO A 4 -33.74 -40.38 -8.35
N HIS A 5 -32.72 -39.62 -8.77
CA HIS A 5 -31.78 -38.97 -7.86
C HIS A 5 -32.49 -37.81 -7.14
N LEU A 6 -32.82 -38.01 -5.86
CA LEU A 6 -33.33 -36.96 -4.99
C LEU A 6 -32.17 -36.05 -4.56
N ILE A 7 -32.05 -34.90 -5.22
CA ILE A 7 -31.10 -33.85 -4.83
C ILE A 7 -31.68 -33.14 -3.61
N PHE A 8 -31.19 -33.50 -2.42
CA PHE A 8 -31.50 -32.75 -1.20
C PHE A 8 -30.73 -31.43 -1.24
N PRO A 9 -31.39 -30.26 -1.21
CA PRO A 9 -30.69 -29.00 -1.09
C PRO A 9 -30.19 -28.88 0.35
N ILE A 10 -28.96 -29.33 0.60
CA ILE A 10 -28.20 -28.92 1.78
C ILE A 10 -27.99 -27.41 1.63
N ARG A 11 -28.81 -26.62 2.35
CA ARG A 11 -28.48 -25.22 2.60
C ARG A 11 -27.24 -25.25 3.49
N ARG A 12 -26.07 -24.95 2.92
CA ARG A 12 -24.89 -24.64 3.71
C ARG A 12 -25.19 -23.35 4.46
N GLU A 13 -25.57 -23.45 5.72
CA GLU A 13 -25.54 -22.31 6.65
C GLU A 13 -24.08 -21.93 6.85
N TYR A 14 -23.60 -20.98 6.07
CA TYR A 14 -22.34 -20.31 6.37
C TYR A 14 -22.56 -19.45 7.60
N ASN A 15 -21.74 -19.70 8.63
CA ASN A 15 -21.74 -18.95 9.88
C ASN A 15 -21.65 -17.45 9.55
N THR A 16 -22.58 -16.65 10.05
CA THR A 16 -22.77 -15.21 9.76
C THR A 16 -21.53 -14.34 10.01
N PHE A 17 -20.52 -14.87 10.68
CA PHE A 17 -19.20 -14.24 10.85
C PHE A 17 -18.34 -14.19 9.58
N ALA A 18 -18.59 -15.09 8.61
CA ALA A 18 -17.84 -15.15 7.35
C ALA A 18 -18.59 -14.50 6.17
N GLY A 19 -19.81 -13.98 6.39
CA GLY A 19 -20.70 -13.47 5.36
C GLY A 19 -21.25 -12.09 5.69
N ASN A 20 -20.39 -11.16 6.11
CA ASN A 20 -20.79 -9.77 6.28
C ASN A 20 -20.20 -8.92 5.14
N GLU A 21 -20.71 -9.13 3.92
CA GLU A 21 -20.38 -8.37 2.69
C GLU A 21 -20.46 -6.85 2.91
N THR A 22 -21.30 -6.38 3.85
CA THR A 22 -21.41 -4.96 4.16
C THR A 22 -20.15 -4.36 4.80
N LEU A 23 -19.33 -5.17 5.48
CA LEU A 23 -18.03 -4.72 6.02
C LEU A 23 -16.92 -4.71 4.96
N GLU A 24 -16.93 -5.67 4.02
CA GLU A 24 -16.01 -5.66 2.87
C GLU A 24 -16.30 -4.47 1.94
N ASP A 25 -17.57 -4.21 1.65
CA ASP A 25 -17.98 -3.12 0.76
C ASP A 25 -17.73 -1.73 1.40
N TYR A 26 -17.70 -1.64 2.74
CA TYR A 26 -17.31 -0.43 3.48
C TYR A 26 -15.80 -0.18 3.45
N ALA A 27 -14.98 -1.25 3.50
CA ALA A 27 -13.53 -1.17 3.37
C ALA A 27 -13.09 -0.78 1.94
N LEU A 28 -13.86 -1.17 0.93
CA LEU A 28 -13.58 -0.89 -0.48
C LEU A 28 -14.13 0.46 -0.98
N ARG A 29 -15.18 1.03 -0.36
CA ARG A 29 -15.83 2.27 -0.83
C ARG A 29 -15.37 3.54 -0.14
N PHE A 30 -14.83 3.45 1.07
CA PHE A 30 -14.44 4.61 1.84
C PHE A 30 -13.03 4.43 2.39
N THR A 31 -12.08 5.17 1.82
CA THR A 31 -10.84 5.49 2.53
C THR A 31 -11.24 6.25 3.80
N ALA A 32 -11.28 5.51 4.92
CA ALA A 32 -11.83 6.00 6.17
C ALA A 32 -11.19 7.33 6.57
N THR A 33 -11.95 8.42 6.44
CA THR A 33 -11.61 9.75 6.99
C THR A 33 -11.30 9.66 8.49
N GLY A 34 -11.78 8.61 9.18
CA GLY A 34 -11.50 8.28 10.58
C GLY A 34 -10.23 7.46 10.86
N ALA A 35 -9.44 7.04 9.85
CA ALA A 35 -8.14 6.38 10.03
C ALA A 35 -6.98 7.37 10.23
N ARG A 36 -7.22 8.67 10.02
CA ARG A 36 -6.31 9.79 10.33
C ARG A 36 -6.11 10.03 11.84
N ARG A 37 -6.16 8.98 12.66
CA ARG A 37 -5.87 9.05 14.10
C ARG A 37 -4.38 9.11 14.40
N TRP A 38 -3.55 8.75 13.43
CA TRP A 38 -2.12 8.68 13.59
C TRP A 38 -1.52 10.04 13.26
N SER A 39 -0.75 10.59 14.20
CA SER A 39 -0.04 11.84 13.98
C SER A 39 0.86 11.71 12.76
N ILE A 40 1.01 12.80 12.00
CA ILE A 40 1.88 12.83 10.81
C ILE A 40 3.29 12.31 11.11
N ARG A 41 3.76 12.54 12.35
CA ARG A 41 5.06 12.06 12.86
C ARG A 41 5.11 10.54 12.98
N ARG A 42 4.04 9.89 13.46
CA ARG A 42 3.96 8.42 13.50
C ARG A 42 3.92 7.83 12.11
N VAL A 43 3.11 8.39 11.21
CA VAL A 43 3.03 7.92 9.82
C VAL A 43 4.39 8.05 9.13
N ALA A 44 5.06 9.19 9.30
CA ALA A 44 6.41 9.39 8.77
C ALA A 44 7.43 8.41 9.36
N ALA A 45 7.39 8.18 10.68
CA ALA A 45 8.29 7.23 11.33
C ALA A 45 8.08 5.78 10.85
N THR A 46 6.81 5.36 10.68
CA THR A 46 6.50 4.04 10.12
C THR A 46 6.91 3.92 8.67
N ALA A 47 6.72 4.96 7.85
CA ALA A 47 7.17 4.97 6.46
C ALA A 47 8.71 4.86 6.37
N LEU A 48 9.45 5.64 7.17
CA LEU A 48 10.90 5.57 7.25
C LEU A 48 11.39 4.19 7.71
N GLY A 49 10.73 3.61 8.70
CA GLY A 49 10.99 2.24 9.15
C GLY A 49 10.70 1.20 8.06
N ALA A 50 9.60 1.32 7.34
CA ALA A 50 9.22 0.42 6.25
C ALA A 50 10.21 0.50 5.07
N THR A 51 10.79 1.66 4.81
CA THR A 51 11.82 1.84 3.76
C THR A 51 13.23 1.44 4.22
N SER A 52 13.43 1.08 5.49
CA SER A 52 14.75 0.71 6.01
C SER A 52 15.07 -0.75 5.68
N PHE A 53 15.98 -0.98 4.72
CA PHE A 53 16.44 -2.33 4.36
C PHE A 53 17.96 -2.39 4.16
N LEU A 54 18.58 -3.51 4.53
CA LEU A 54 20.05 -3.70 4.51
C LEU A 54 20.69 -3.42 3.15
N ALA A 55 19.99 -3.74 2.06
CA ALA A 55 20.54 -3.47 0.73
C ALA A 55 20.69 -1.97 0.41
N LEU A 56 19.90 -1.04 0.99
CA LEU A 56 20.17 0.40 0.84
C LEU A 56 21.49 0.78 1.50
N GLU A 57 21.78 0.20 2.66
CA GLU A 57 23.01 0.48 3.39
C GLU A 57 24.23 0.00 2.61
N VAL A 58 24.16 -1.18 1.99
CA VAL A 58 25.21 -1.70 1.11
C VAL A 58 25.43 -0.80 -0.11
N ILE A 59 24.35 -0.33 -0.75
CA ILE A 59 24.45 0.60 -1.88
C ILE A 59 25.07 1.94 -1.45
N ALA A 60 24.63 2.49 -0.31
CA ALA A 60 25.15 3.74 0.23
C ALA A 60 26.64 3.64 0.63
N ALA A 61 27.03 2.52 1.23
CA ALA A 61 28.44 2.22 1.52
C ALA A 61 29.25 2.12 0.23
N GLY A 62 28.73 1.44 -0.80
CA GLY A 62 29.34 1.37 -2.12
C GLY A 62 29.54 2.75 -2.75
N LEU A 63 28.52 3.62 -2.72
CA LEU A 63 28.63 5.00 -3.21
C LEU A 63 29.69 5.80 -2.44
N THR A 64 29.73 5.64 -1.11
CA THR A 64 30.70 6.31 -0.24
C THR A 64 32.14 5.89 -0.55
N LEU A 65 32.39 4.60 -0.80
CA LEU A 65 33.72 4.09 -1.13
C LEU A 65 34.20 4.53 -2.52
N ASN A 66 33.29 4.62 -3.49
CA ASN A 66 33.66 4.98 -4.87
C ASN A 66 33.76 6.49 -5.10
N TYR A 67 32.85 7.28 -4.52
CA TYR A 67 32.71 8.71 -4.80
C TYR A 67 33.07 9.61 -3.61
N GLY A 68 33.39 9.03 -2.45
CA GLY A 68 33.70 9.75 -1.22
C GLY A 68 32.46 10.23 -0.45
N VAL A 69 32.64 10.45 0.85
CA VAL A 69 31.55 10.82 1.77
C VAL A 69 30.87 12.13 1.37
N SER A 70 31.66 13.16 1.01
CA SER A 70 31.12 14.49 0.71
C SER A 70 30.16 14.47 -0.48
N ASN A 71 30.54 13.81 -1.58
CA ASN A 71 29.70 13.73 -2.77
C ASN A 71 28.45 12.87 -2.51
N THR A 72 28.61 11.73 -1.82
CA THR A 72 27.48 10.85 -1.50
C THR A 72 26.43 11.53 -0.62
N VAL A 73 26.85 12.37 0.34
CA VAL A 73 25.93 13.15 1.16
C VAL A 73 25.14 14.16 0.32
N TRP A 74 25.82 14.95 -0.51
CA TRP A 74 25.16 15.91 -1.40
C TRP A 74 24.21 15.24 -2.40
N ALA A 75 24.64 14.10 -2.97
CA ALA A 75 23.80 13.30 -3.86
C ALA A 75 22.55 12.77 -3.15
N SER A 76 22.68 12.29 -1.91
CA SER A 76 21.57 11.78 -1.11
C SER A 76 20.54 12.88 -0.81
N PHE A 77 20.99 14.08 -0.47
CA PHE A 77 20.12 15.24 -0.29
C PHE A 77 19.42 15.65 -1.60
N ALA A 78 20.15 15.70 -2.72
CA ALA A 78 19.58 16.03 -4.02
C ALA A 78 18.48 15.03 -4.44
N VAL A 79 18.74 13.73 -4.30
CA VAL A 79 17.77 12.67 -4.61
C VAL A 79 16.56 12.77 -3.69
N SER A 80 16.76 12.99 -2.39
CA SER A 80 15.66 13.18 -1.43
C SER A 80 14.77 14.36 -1.82
N ALA A 81 15.36 15.49 -2.21
CA ALA A 81 14.62 16.66 -2.66
C ALA A 81 13.80 16.37 -3.92
N ILE A 82 14.38 15.65 -4.89
CA ILE A 82 13.68 15.24 -6.13
C ILE A 82 12.47 14.35 -5.80
N ILE A 83 12.66 13.33 -4.95
CA ILE A 83 11.57 12.44 -4.52
C ILE A 83 10.47 13.23 -3.83
N PHE A 84 10.80 14.20 -2.99
CA PHE A 84 9.80 15.01 -2.29
C PHE A 84 9.03 15.92 -3.26
N LEU A 85 9.72 16.55 -4.22
CA LEU A 85 9.13 17.42 -5.23
C LEU A 85 8.19 16.67 -6.17
N ILE A 86 8.55 15.45 -6.57
CA ILE A 86 7.73 14.61 -7.45
C ILE A 86 6.62 13.90 -6.66
N GLY A 87 6.93 13.40 -5.46
CA GLY A 87 5.99 12.63 -4.64
C GLY A 87 4.86 13.49 -4.07
N THR A 88 5.12 14.74 -3.71
CA THR A 88 4.11 15.66 -3.15
C THR A 88 2.89 15.83 -4.08
N PRO A 89 3.03 16.21 -5.37
CA PRO A 89 1.88 16.36 -6.26
C PRO A 89 1.17 15.02 -6.52
N ILE A 90 1.91 13.90 -6.57
CA ILE A 90 1.33 12.56 -6.75
C ILE A 90 0.43 12.19 -5.57
N VAL A 91 0.91 12.37 -4.34
CA VAL A 91 0.13 12.06 -3.13
C VAL A 91 -1.08 13.00 -2.99
N ILE A 92 -0.95 14.27 -3.35
CA ILE A 92 -2.08 15.21 -3.36
C ILE A 92 -3.12 14.79 -4.40
N ALA A 93 -2.69 14.42 -5.62
CA ALA A 93 -3.59 13.95 -6.66
C ALA A 93 -4.29 12.64 -6.26
N ALA A 94 -3.56 11.69 -5.70
CA ALA A 94 -4.11 10.42 -5.20
C ALA A 94 -5.11 10.65 -4.06
N ALA A 95 -4.79 11.52 -3.10
CA ALA A 95 -5.68 11.85 -1.99
C ALA A 95 -6.98 12.57 -2.44
N LYS A 96 -6.91 13.40 -3.49
CA LYS A 96 -8.09 14.09 -4.05
C LYS A 96 -9.01 13.14 -4.82
N HIS A 97 -8.45 12.16 -5.53
CA HIS A 97 -9.22 11.23 -6.35
C HIS A 97 -9.54 9.90 -5.63
N GLY A 98 -9.11 9.74 -4.37
CA GLY A 98 -9.28 8.49 -3.62
C GLY A 98 -8.56 7.30 -4.28
N LEU A 99 -7.45 7.57 -4.97
CA LEU A 99 -6.72 6.58 -5.77
C LEU A 99 -6.05 5.56 -4.83
N ASP A 100 -6.60 4.35 -4.79
CA ASP A 100 -6.00 3.22 -4.09
C ASP A 100 -5.08 2.43 -5.03
N ILE A 101 -3.92 2.01 -4.52
CA ILE A 101 -2.91 1.30 -5.31
C ILE A 101 -3.40 -0.07 -5.77
N ASP A 102 -4.37 -0.63 -5.02
CA ASP A 102 -5.04 -1.89 -5.36
C ASP A 102 -5.93 -1.76 -6.61
N LEU A 103 -6.47 -0.57 -6.90
CA LEU A 103 -7.25 -0.31 -8.11
C LEU A 103 -6.37 -0.21 -9.36
N LEU A 104 -5.14 0.30 -9.21
CA LEU A 104 -4.18 0.39 -10.32
C LEU A 104 -3.78 -1.00 -10.83
N THR A 105 -3.63 -1.97 -9.92
CA THR A 105 -3.27 -3.34 -10.30
C THR A 105 -4.43 -4.07 -10.99
N ARG A 106 -5.68 -3.78 -10.59
CA ARG A 106 -6.90 -4.39 -11.12
C ARG A 106 -7.38 -3.78 -12.45
N GLY A 107 -7.02 -2.53 -12.73
CA GLY A 107 -7.38 -1.83 -13.98
C GLY A 107 -6.48 -2.17 -15.18
N THR A 108 -5.35 -2.84 -14.96
CA THR A 108 -4.38 -3.21 -16.02
C THR A 108 -4.65 -4.55 -16.70
N ASP A 109 -5.63 -5.33 -16.23
CA ASP A 109 -5.97 -6.65 -16.79
C ASP A 109 -7.14 -6.61 -17.80
N GLY A 110 -7.43 -5.44 -18.39
CA GLY A 110 -8.52 -5.22 -19.35
C GLY A 110 -8.07 -4.73 -20.72
#